data_AF-A0A916EFW3-F1
#
_entry.id   AF-A0A916EFW3-F1
#
_cell.length_a   1.000
_cell.length_b   1.000
_cell.length_c   1.000
_cell.angle_alpha   90.00
_cell.angle_beta   90.00
_cell.angle_gamma   90.00
#
_symmetry.space_group_name_H-M   'P 1'
#
loop_
_entity.id
_entity.type
_entity.pdbx_description
1 polymer ?
#
loop_
_entity_poly.entity_id
_entity_poly.type
_entity_poly.pdbx_seq_one_letter_code
_entity_poly.pdbx_strand_id
1 'polypeptide(L)' 'MATIFTFNATTHIPTDPQVLAVYNGLNRAQRVTYDTLATDRERSIFLNGIAEERRKSWWRRLIDLFH' A
#
# COMPACT_ATOMS: atom_id res chain seq x y z
N MET A 1 6.18 11.40 11.51
CA MET A 1 4.97 10.76 12.07
C MET A 1 4.44 9.83 10.99
N ALA A 2 4.38 8.52 11.22
CA ALA A 2 3.85 7.61 10.20
C ALA A 2 2.33 7.77 10.14
N THR A 3 1.77 8.00 8.96
CA THR A 3 0.32 8.01 8.77
C THR A 3 -0.21 6.62 9.13
N ILE A 4 -1.07 6.54 10.14
CA ILE A 4 -1.75 5.29 10.50
C ILE A 4 -3.12 5.34 9.82
N PHE A 5 -3.36 4.39 8.92
CA PHE A 5 -4.64 4.28 8.23
C PHE A 5 -5.68 3.61 9.13
N THR A 6 -6.94 3.82 8.81
CA THR A 6 -8.06 3.13 9.46
C THR A 6 -8.33 1.82 8.75
N PHE A 7 -8.45 0.75 9.53
CA PHE A 7 -8.73 -0.60 9.06
C PHE A 7 -10.01 -1.13 9.68
N ASN A 8 -10.68 -2.02 8.96
CA ASN A 8 -11.73 -2.84 9.56
C ASN A 8 -11.13 -3.70 10.68
N ALA A 9 -11.71 -3.65 11.87
CA ALA A 9 -11.16 -4.32 13.05
C ALA A 9 -11.11 -5.86 12.94
N THR A 10 -11.93 -6.45 12.07
CA THR A 10 -12.05 -7.91 11.93
C THR A 10 -11.27 -8.43 10.73
N THR A 11 -11.30 -7.73 9.60
CA THR A 11 -10.64 -8.18 8.37
C THR A 11 -9.27 -7.53 8.14
N HIS A 12 -8.94 -6.51 8.92
CA HIS A 12 -7.76 -5.66 8.74
C HIS A 12 -7.67 -5.02 7.34
N ILE A 13 -8.77 -4.96 6.60
CA ILE A 13 -8.84 -4.32 5.28
C ILE A 13 -8.98 -2.80 5.49
N PRO A 14 -8.20 -1.97 4.77
CA PRO A 14 -8.31 -0.51 4.88
C PRO A 14 -9.68 0.00 4.42
N THR A 15 -10.22 0.99 5.14
CA THR A 15 -11.55 1.58 4.84
C THR A 15 -11.46 2.80 3.94
N ASP A 16 -10.32 3.48 3.92
CA ASP A 16 -10.09 4.61 3.02
C ASP A 16 -10.01 4.11 1.56
N PRO A 17 -10.73 4.73 0.60
CA PRO A 17 -10.79 4.26 -0.77
C PRO A 17 -9.45 4.32 -1.52
N GLN A 18 -8.58 5.29 -1.21
CA GLN A 18 -7.26 5.39 -1.85
C GLN A 18 -6.33 4.28 -1.34
N VAL A 19 -6.36 4.04 -0.03
CA VAL A 19 -5.58 2.95 0.60
C VAL A 19 -6.11 1.58 0.17
N LEU A 20 -7.43 1.44 0.04
CA LEU A 20 -8.09 0.23 -0.47
C LEU A 20 -7.68 -0.09 -1.91
N ALA A 21 -7.51 0.90 -2.77
CA ALA A 21 -7.00 0.69 -4.13
C ALA A 21 -5.57 0.13 -4.12
N VAL A 22 -4.71 0.59 -3.20
CA VAL A 22 -3.35 0.04 -3.01
C VAL A 22 -3.41 -1.40 -2.52
N TYR A 23 -4.24 -1.69 -1.51
CA TYR A 23 -4.46 -3.04 -0.98
C TYR A 23 -4.99 -4.02 -2.04
N ASN A 24 -5.96 -3.60 -2.84
CA ASN A 24 -6.51 -4.41 -3.94
C ASN A 24 -5.50 -4.64 -5.06
N GLY A 25 -4.55 -3.73 -5.23
CA GLY A 25 -3.46 -3.86 -6.18
C GLY A 25 -2.35 -4.83 -5.76
N LEU A 26 -2.31 -5.30 -4.50
CA LEU A 26 -1.25 -6.17 -4.02
C LEU A 26 -1.21 -7.50 -4.79
N ASN A 27 -0.01 -7.93 -5.17
CA ASN A 27 0.19 -9.26 -5.73
C ASN A 27 0.10 -10.34 -4.64
N ARG A 28 0.13 -11.61 -5.04
CA ARG A 28 -0.02 -12.75 -4.12
C ARG A 28 1.02 -12.75 -3.00
N ALA A 29 2.30 -12.52 -3.32
CA ALA A 29 3.37 -12.52 -2.32
C ALA A 29 3.20 -11.34 -1.34
N GLN A 30 2.84 -10.16 -1.85
CA GLN A 30 2.58 -8.98 -1.03
C GLN A 30 1.37 -9.18 -0.11
N ARG A 31 0.32 -9.86 -0.57
CA ARG A 31 -0.83 -10.22 0.28
C ARG A 31 -0.44 -11.17 1.40
N VAL A 32 0.39 -12.17 1.12
CA VAL A 32 0.90 -13.08 2.17
C VAL A 32 1.70 -12.31 3.20
N THR A 33 2.62 -11.44 2.77
CA THR A 33 3.38 -10.58 3.70
C THR A 33 2.45 -9.68 4.52
N TYR A 34 1.46 -9.05 3.88
CA TYR A 34 0.50 -8.18 4.56
C TYR A 34 -0.28 -8.90 5.66
N ASP A 35 -0.70 -10.14 5.41
CA ASP A 35 -1.45 -10.97 6.36
C ASP A 35 -0.64 -11.32 7.61
N THR A 36 0.69 -11.45 7.48
CA THR A 36 1.59 -11.71 8.61
C THR A 36 1.88 -10.50 9.51
N LEU A 37 1.48 -9.29 9.13
CA LEU A 37 1.75 -8.09 9.92
C LEU A 37 0.87 -8.07 11.16
N ALA A 38 1.47 -7.81 12.33
CA ALA A 38 0.76 -7.91 13.61
C ALA A 38 -0.05 -6.66 13.93
N THR A 39 0.45 -5.49 13.54
CA THR A 39 -0.14 -4.19 13.92
C THR A 39 -0.62 -3.37 12.73
N ASP A 40 -1.64 -2.55 12.96
CA ASP A 40 -2.15 -1.60 11.96
C ASP A 40 -1.10 -0.56 11.56
N ARG A 41 -0.14 -0.28 12.45
CA ARG A 41 1.03 0.55 12.14
C ARG A 41 1.91 -0.11 11.08
N GLU A 42 2.24 -1.39 11.23
CA GLU A 42 3.02 -2.12 10.23
C GLU A 42 2.28 -2.23 8.89
N ARG A 43 0.98 -2.51 8.92
CA ARG A 43 0.12 -2.51 7.72
C ARG A 43 0.12 -1.17 7.01
N SER A 44 0.07 -0.08 7.77
CA SER A 44 0.12 1.27 7.21
C SER A 44 1.46 1.59 6.57
N ILE A 45 2.57 1.24 7.24
CA ILE A 45 3.93 1.42 6.70
C ILE A 45 4.09 0.61 5.41
N PHE A 46 3.64 -0.64 5.39
CA PHE A 46 3.71 -1.51 4.23
C PHE A 46 2.94 -0.93 3.03
N LEU A 47 1.67 -0.57 3.22
CA LEU A 47 0.83 -0.02 2.14
C LEU A 47 1.36 1.33 1.65
N ASN A 48 1.85 2.18 2.55
CA ASN A 48 2.47 3.44 2.16
C ASN A 48 3.72 3.21 1.31
N GLY A 49 4.58 2.26 1.70
CA GLY A 49 5.76 1.88 0.92
C GLY A 49 5.41 1.39 -0.48
N ILE A 50 4.37 0.56 -0.63
CA ILE A 50 3.90 0.11 -1.95
C ILE A 50 3.36 1.28 -2.79
N ALA A 51 2.59 2.18 -2.19
CA ALA A 51 2.06 3.36 -2.87
C ALA A 51 3.19 4.26 -3.37
N GLU A 52 4.22 4.50 -2.55
CA GLU A 52 5.39 5.28 -2.91
C GLU A 52 6.19 4.64 -4.05
N GLU A 53 6.43 3.33 -4.00
CA GLU A 53 7.16 2.63 -5.06
C GLU A 53 6.42 2.66 -6.40
N ARG A 54 5.09 2.51 -6.38
CA ARG A 54 4.25 2.65 -7.58
C ARG A 54 4.31 4.06 -8.15
N ARG A 55 4.26 5.08 -7.28
CA ARG A 55 4.37 6.48 -7.69
C ARG A 55 5.73 6.77 -8.33
N LYS A 56 6.83 6.31 -7.71
CA LYS A 56 8.18 6.45 -8.28
C LYS A 56 8.32 5.75 -9.63
N SER A 57 7.77 4.53 -9.77
CA SER A 57 7.78 3.80 -11.03
C SER A 57 7.02 4.55 -12.14
N TRP A 58 5.85 5.11 -11.81
CA TRP A 58 5.08 5.92 -12.75
C TRP A 58 5.83 7.18 -13.20
N TRP A 59 6.48 7.90 -12.27
CA TRP A 59 7.30 9.07 -12.62
C TRP A 59 8.50 8.70 -13.49
N ARG A 60 9.20 7.60 -13.20
CA ARG A 60 10.30 7.12 -14.04
C ARG A 60 9.82 6.82 -15.46
N ARG A 61 8.67 6.16 -15.59
CA ARG A 61 8.08 5.83 -16.89
C ARG A 61 7.60 7.07 -17.65
N LEU A 62 7.11 8.09 -16.96
CA LEU A 62 6.75 9.36 -17.58
C LEU A 62 7.97 10.10 -18.12
N ILE A 63 9.06 10.18 -17.34
CA ILE A 63 10.29 10.85 -17.79
C ILE A 63 10.84 10.18 -19.06
N ASP A 64 10.81 8.85 -19.11
CA ASP A 64 11.23 8.05 -20.27
C ASP A 64 10.38 8.29 -21.54
N LEU A 65 9.10 8.68 -21.38
CA LEU A 65 8.19 8.95 -22.50
C LEU A 65 8.37 10.35 -23.13
N PHE A 66 9.03 11.28 -22.43
CA PHE A 66 9.23 12.66 -22.88
C PHE A 66 10.67 12.98 -23.30
N HIS A 67 11.54 11.96 -23.41
CA HIS A 67 12.94 12.07 -23.83
C HIS A 67 13.17 11.26 -25.11
#